data_AF-A0A814CK54-F1
#
_entry.id   AF-A0A814CK54-F1
#
_cell.length_a   1.000
_cell.length_b   1.000
_cell.length_c   1.000
_cell.angle_alpha   90.00
_cell.angle_beta   90.00
_cell.angle_gamma   90.00
#
_symmetry.space_group_name_H-M   'P 1'
#
loop_
_entity.id
_entity.type
_entity.pdbx_description
1 polymer ?
#
loop_
_entity_poly.entity_id
_entity_poly.type
_entity_poly.pdbx_seq_one_letter_code
_entity_poly.pdbx_strand_id
1 'polypeptide(L)'
;MLIQFWLQFYVDTTIPMLNTFNIRTLLTLYPGQQHFSSKWTKVNSGGRYQKNTFYHNVGYRVLIEQESVSTSLTIILHQIPYTNSKDTPITSLQNHHPIGRYVFLVTDKNVKLKESPPLYSDAEFIRARSISKIVQIHKGHEYYVVLTCFEPNSEAAYDLTFLSDILLSITKTESIDILKPRVVTPPKNKTQPLFLKVK
;
A
#
# COMPACT_ATOMS: atom_id res chain seq x y z
N MET A 1 39.21 -23.08 28.76
CA MET A 1 38.73 -23.95 27.67
C MET A 1 37.29 -24.47 27.86
N LEU A 2 36.71 -24.45 29.08
CA LEU A 2 35.33 -24.90 29.33
C LEU A 2 34.23 -23.87 28.97
N ILE A 3 34.53 -22.56 29.02
CA ILE A 3 33.54 -21.49 28.74
C ILE A 3 33.18 -21.41 27.24
N GLN A 4 34.14 -21.71 26.35
CA GLN A 4 33.93 -21.67 24.89
C GLN A 4 33.01 -22.79 24.40
N PHE A 5 32.99 -23.94 25.08
CA PHE A 5 32.16 -25.09 24.72
C PHE A 5 30.67 -24.85 25.08
N TRP A 6 30.40 -24.20 26.22
CA TRP A 6 29.04 -23.85 26.63
C TRP A 6 28.42 -22.74 25.76
N LEU A 7 29.21 -21.76 25.31
CA LEU A 7 28.72 -20.72 24.39
C LEU A 7 28.38 -21.29 23.00
N GLN A 8 29.18 -22.22 22.49
CA GLN A 8 28.91 -22.86 21.19
C GLN A 8 27.64 -23.73 21.25
N PHE A 9 27.44 -24.49 22.33
CA PHE A 9 26.27 -25.34 22.49
C PHE A 9 24.96 -24.53 22.66
N TYR A 10 25.02 -23.37 23.33
CA TYR A 10 23.87 -22.49 23.49
C TYR A 10 23.46 -21.86 22.14
N VAL A 11 24.43 -21.44 21.32
CA VAL A 11 24.21 -20.86 19.98
C VAL A 11 23.61 -21.89 19.01
N ASP A 12 24.09 -23.14 19.03
CA ASP A 12 23.69 -24.15 18.04
C ASP A 12 22.33 -24.83 18.35
N THR A 13 21.83 -24.76 19.59
CA THR A 13 20.55 -25.40 19.97
C THR A 13 19.40 -24.43 20.20
N THR A 14 19.64 -23.20 20.67
CA THR A 14 18.55 -22.24 20.95
C THR A 14 18.16 -21.37 19.76
N ILE A 15 19.09 -21.05 18.86
CA ILE A 15 18.81 -20.22 17.68
C ILE A 15 17.87 -20.90 16.67
N PRO A 16 18.00 -22.21 16.38
CA PRO A 16 17.05 -22.89 15.47
C PRO A 16 15.66 -23.03 16.08
N MET A 17 15.54 -23.23 17.41
CA MET A 17 14.25 -23.31 18.09
C MET A 17 13.54 -21.96 18.19
N LEU A 18 14.27 -20.86 18.46
CA LEU A 18 13.69 -19.52 18.46
C LEU A 18 13.24 -19.08 17.05
N ASN A 19 13.97 -19.45 15.99
CA ASN A 19 13.57 -19.14 14.62
C ASN A 19 12.39 -19.98 14.11
N THR A 20 12.26 -21.24 14.53
CA THR A 20 11.12 -22.10 14.13
C THR A 20 9.86 -21.82 14.94
N PHE A 21 9.97 -21.44 16.22
CA PHE A 21 8.83 -21.04 17.05
C PHE A 21 8.24 -19.71 16.56
N ASN A 22 9.08 -18.74 16.15
CA ASN A 22 8.58 -17.42 15.74
C ASN A 22 7.78 -17.46 14.41
N ILE A 23 8.24 -18.21 13.41
CA ILE A 23 7.59 -18.24 12.09
C ILE A 23 6.28 -19.05 12.12
N ARG A 24 6.26 -20.21 12.80
CA ARG A 24 5.03 -21.01 12.91
C ARG A 24 3.97 -20.32 13.76
N THR A 25 4.35 -19.61 14.83
CA THR A 25 3.42 -18.84 15.66
C THR A 25 2.85 -17.64 14.91
N LEU A 26 3.64 -16.94 14.09
CA LEU A 26 3.12 -15.83 13.28
C LEU A 26 2.15 -16.31 12.19
N LEU A 27 2.45 -17.42 11.51
CA LEU A 27 1.55 -18.01 10.50
C LEU A 27 0.25 -18.56 11.10
N THR A 28 0.28 -18.99 12.37
CA THR A 28 -0.94 -19.43 13.07
C THR A 28 -1.78 -18.27 13.58
N LEU A 29 -1.17 -17.15 13.96
CA LEU A 29 -1.90 -15.96 14.42
C LEU A 29 -2.44 -15.11 13.27
N TYR A 30 -1.75 -15.08 12.12
CA TYR A 30 -2.11 -14.28 10.97
C TYR A 30 -2.07 -15.09 9.67
N PRO A 31 -3.04 -16.00 9.44
CA PRO A 31 -3.09 -16.79 8.21
C PRO A 31 -3.17 -15.92 6.95
N GLY A 32 -3.72 -14.70 7.05
CA GLY A 32 -3.79 -13.74 5.94
C GLY A 32 -2.54 -12.89 5.72
N GLN A 33 -1.39 -13.24 6.31
CA GLN A 33 -0.17 -12.45 6.18
C GLN A 33 0.32 -12.41 4.73
N GLN A 34 0.52 -11.21 4.18
CA GLN A 34 1.17 -11.01 2.88
C GLN A 34 2.20 -9.88 2.95
N HIS A 35 3.31 -10.06 2.24
CA HIS A 35 4.42 -9.11 2.21
C HIS A 35 4.77 -8.68 0.79
N PHE A 36 5.05 -7.40 0.61
CA PHE A 36 5.42 -6.81 -0.67
C PHE A 36 6.59 -5.85 -0.49
N SER A 37 7.64 -6.01 -1.31
CA SER A 37 8.69 -5.00 -1.46
C SER A 37 8.44 -4.20 -2.74
N SER A 38 8.52 -2.87 -2.65
CA SER A 38 8.39 -1.99 -3.82
C SER A 38 9.10 -0.65 -3.64
N LYS A 39 8.81 0.30 -4.52
CA LYS A 39 9.41 1.63 -4.54
C LYS A 39 8.45 2.65 -5.12
N TRP A 40 8.48 3.85 -4.54
CA TRP A 40 8.01 5.06 -5.18
C TRP A 40 9.12 5.59 -6.09
N THR A 41 8.73 5.96 -7.30
CA THR A 41 9.56 6.49 -8.39
C THR A 41 8.89 7.72 -8.96
N LYS A 42 9.56 8.50 -9.81
CA LYS A 42 8.93 9.66 -10.48
C LYS A 42 7.61 9.33 -11.22
N VAL A 43 7.45 8.10 -11.68
CA VAL A 43 6.25 7.69 -12.43
C VAL A 43 5.07 7.37 -11.50
N ASN A 44 5.33 6.80 -10.32
CA ASN A 44 4.30 6.25 -9.42
C ASN A 44 4.27 6.89 -8.01
N SER A 45 4.87 8.07 -7.85
CA SER A 45 4.86 8.86 -6.61
C SER A 45 3.89 10.02 -6.76
N GLY A 46 2.60 9.71 -6.67
CA GLY A 46 1.51 10.65 -6.92
C GLY A 46 1.31 11.73 -5.85
N GLY A 47 1.90 11.54 -4.67
CA GLY A 47 1.70 12.41 -3.50
C GLY A 47 0.35 12.17 -2.82
N ARG A 48 0.04 12.97 -1.79
CA ARG A 48 -1.21 12.87 -1.01
C ARG A 48 -2.50 13.06 -1.85
N TYR A 49 -3.63 12.63 -1.30
CA TYR A 49 -4.95 12.60 -1.96
C TYR A 49 -5.37 13.90 -2.66
N GLN A 50 -5.00 15.05 -2.10
CA GLN A 50 -5.32 16.36 -2.67
C GLN A 50 -4.55 16.68 -3.96
N LYS A 51 -3.47 15.96 -4.27
CA LYS A 51 -2.64 16.21 -5.47
C LYS A 51 -3.33 15.64 -6.71
N ASN A 52 -3.18 16.28 -7.87
CA ASN A 52 -3.78 15.80 -9.13
C ASN A 52 -3.14 14.50 -9.63
N THR A 53 -1.90 14.26 -9.24
CA THR A 53 -1.11 13.06 -9.54
C THR A 53 -1.40 11.88 -8.62
N PHE A 54 -2.31 12.01 -7.64
CA PHE A 54 -2.59 10.96 -6.65
C PHE A 54 -2.83 9.58 -7.27
N TYR A 55 -3.46 9.53 -8.44
CA TYR A 55 -3.80 8.28 -9.10
C TYR A 55 -2.61 7.47 -9.63
N HIS A 56 -1.44 8.11 -9.72
CA HIS A 56 -0.22 7.42 -10.11
C HIS A 56 0.38 6.62 -8.94
N ASN A 57 -0.08 6.81 -7.70
CA ASN A 57 0.40 6.01 -6.58
C ASN A 57 0.08 4.52 -6.78
N VAL A 58 0.98 3.67 -6.28
CA VAL A 58 0.77 2.22 -6.23
C VAL A 58 -0.41 1.91 -5.31
N GLY A 59 -1.30 1.03 -5.79
CA GLY A 59 -2.45 0.54 -5.05
C GLY A 59 -2.31 -0.94 -4.72
N TYR A 60 -3.09 -1.38 -3.73
CA TYR A 60 -3.22 -2.78 -3.35
C TYR A 60 -4.70 -3.08 -3.20
N ARG A 61 -5.21 -3.92 -4.08
CA ARG A 61 -6.57 -4.43 -4.03
C ARG A 61 -6.65 -5.54 -2.98
N VAL A 62 -7.57 -5.43 -2.04
CA VAL A 62 -7.77 -6.38 -0.95
C VAL A 62 -9.18 -6.96 -1.02
N LEU A 63 -9.27 -8.29 -0.98
CA LEU A 63 -10.50 -9.06 -0.89
C LEU A 63 -10.43 -10.06 0.26
N ILE A 64 -11.56 -10.27 0.93
CA ILE A 64 -11.73 -11.35 1.90
C ILE A 64 -12.17 -12.62 1.15
N GLU A 65 -11.41 -13.71 1.30
CA GLU A 65 -11.71 -14.99 0.62
C GLU A 65 -12.65 -15.88 1.44
N GLN A 66 -12.55 -15.81 2.78
CA GLN A 66 -13.30 -16.67 3.69
C GLN A 66 -14.73 -16.16 3.98
N GLU A 67 -15.57 -17.01 4.58
CA GLU A 67 -16.96 -16.67 4.90
C GLU A 67 -17.16 -15.74 6.10
N SER A 68 -16.09 -15.37 6.80
CA SER A 68 -16.12 -14.43 7.92
C SER A 68 -16.79 -13.10 7.53
N VAL A 69 -17.67 -12.59 8.38
CA VAL A 69 -18.44 -11.36 8.12
C VAL A 69 -17.54 -10.12 8.11
N SER A 70 -16.52 -10.10 8.98
CA SER A 70 -15.56 -9.01 9.10
C SER A 70 -14.23 -9.48 9.67
N THR A 71 -13.16 -8.73 9.42
CA THR A 71 -11.83 -8.94 10.01
C THR A 71 -11.11 -7.62 10.25
N SER A 72 -10.14 -7.68 11.17
CA SER A 72 -9.15 -6.61 11.35
C SER A 72 -7.99 -6.81 10.37
N LEU A 73 -7.82 -5.85 9.46
CA LEU A 73 -6.64 -5.77 8.59
C LEU A 73 -5.63 -4.81 9.20
N THR A 74 -4.44 -5.32 9.55
CA THR A 74 -3.30 -4.50 9.93
C THR A 74 -2.43 -4.23 8.72
N ILE A 75 -2.20 -2.95 8.43
CA ILE A 75 -1.37 -2.48 7.31
C ILE A 75 -0.11 -1.88 7.92
N ILE A 76 1.06 -2.43 7.59
CA ILE A 76 2.35 -1.96 8.09
C ILE A 76 3.18 -1.51 6.89
N LEU A 77 3.49 -0.22 6.82
CA LEU A 77 4.33 0.37 5.80
C LEU A 77 5.68 0.71 6.42
N HIS A 78 6.75 0.23 5.82
CA HIS A 78 8.12 0.47 6.25
C HIS A 78 8.91 1.06 5.09
N GLN A 79 9.27 2.33 5.17
CA GLN A 79 10.11 2.94 4.14
C GLN A 79 11.58 2.59 4.38
N ILE A 80 12.27 2.33 3.28
CA ILE A 80 13.71 2.07 3.22
C ILE A 80 14.35 3.38 2.76
N PRO A 81 15.13 4.06 3.62
CA PRO A 81 15.71 5.36 3.29
C PRO A 81 16.63 5.26 2.08
N TYR A 82 16.54 6.25 1.20
CA TYR A 82 17.40 6.36 0.03
C TYR A 82 18.68 7.10 0.43
N THR A 83 19.74 6.36 0.77
CA THR A 83 21.04 6.96 1.08
C THR A 83 21.87 7.10 -0.20
N ASN A 84 21.96 8.31 -0.76
CA ASN A 84 22.96 8.61 -1.80
C ASN A 84 24.39 8.75 -1.23
N SER A 85 24.52 8.89 0.07
CA SER A 85 25.78 9.07 0.77
C SER A 85 26.09 7.83 1.58
N LYS A 86 27.26 7.23 1.32
CA LYS A 86 27.79 6.10 2.11
C LYS A 86 28.05 6.46 3.57
N ASP A 87 28.08 7.76 3.88
CA ASP A 87 28.51 8.30 5.18
C ASP A 87 27.35 8.82 6.03
N THR A 88 26.13 8.87 5.51
CA THR A 88 24.97 9.35 6.28
C THR A 88 24.32 8.17 7.01
N PRO A 89 24.28 8.17 8.35
CA PRO A 89 23.65 7.10 9.08
C PRO A 89 22.16 6.99 8.68
N ILE A 90 21.75 5.77 8.34
CA ILE A 90 20.39 5.34 7.95
C ILE A 90 19.34 5.73 9.01
N THR A 91 19.77 6.10 10.22
CA THR A 91 18.92 6.40 11.38
C THR A 91 18.37 7.83 11.44
N SER A 92 18.84 8.77 10.62
CA SER A 92 18.30 10.14 10.66
C SER A 92 16.87 10.18 10.09
N LEU A 93 15.91 10.67 10.90
CA LEU A 93 14.52 10.89 10.47
C LEU A 93 14.41 11.85 9.27
N GLN A 94 15.42 12.68 9.03
CA GLN A 94 15.47 13.58 7.87
C GLN A 94 15.59 12.84 6.54
N ASN A 95 16.11 11.61 6.56
CA ASN A 95 16.24 10.76 5.37
C ASN A 95 14.92 10.04 4.99
N HIS A 96 13.86 10.29 5.75
CA HIS A 96 12.56 9.67 5.56
C HIS A 96 11.56 10.70 5.02
N HIS A 97 10.78 10.28 4.02
CA HIS A 97 9.67 11.08 3.53
C HIS A 97 8.54 11.08 4.56
N PRO A 98 7.74 12.15 4.66
CA PRO A 98 6.45 12.05 5.34
C PRO A 98 5.58 11.08 4.54
N ILE A 99 5.17 9.98 5.16
CA ILE A 99 4.40 8.91 4.52
C ILE A 99 3.00 8.80 5.13
N GLY A 100 2.08 8.28 4.34
CA GLY A 100 0.69 8.07 4.73
C GLY A 100 0.01 7.03 3.84
N ARG A 101 -1.19 6.64 4.26
CA ARG A 101 -2.00 5.61 3.63
C ARG A 101 -3.45 6.04 3.54
N TYR A 102 -4.10 5.54 2.50
CA TYR A 102 -5.54 5.66 2.31
C TYR A 102 -6.12 4.27 2.10
N VAL A 103 -7.29 4.03 2.67
CA VAL A 103 -8.10 2.84 2.41
C VAL A 103 -9.42 3.29 1.84
N PHE A 104 -9.77 2.77 0.66
CA PHE A 104 -11.01 3.06 -0.03
C PHE A 104 -11.88 1.81 -0.07
N LEU A 105 -13.19 2.01 0.10
CA LEU A 105 -14.18 1.00 -0.18
C LEU A 105 -14.67 1.16 -1.62
N VAL A 106 -14.64 0.09 -2.40
CA VAL A 106 -15.16 0.05 -3.77
C VAL A 106 -16.61 -0.41 -3.71
N THR A 107 -17.53 0.56 -3.74
CA THR A 107 -18.98 0.27 -3.74
C THR A 107 -19.55 0.02 -5.13
N ASP A 108 -18.88 0.53 -6.18
CA ASP A 108 -19.30 0.40 -7.57
C ASP A 108 -18.14 -0.05 -8.47
N LYS A 109 -18.46 -0.79 -9.53
CA LYS A 109 -17.48 -1.24 -10.55
C LYS A 109 -16.75 -0.08 -11.27
N ASN A 110 -17.25 1.15 -11.11
CA ASN A 110 -16.72 2.38 -11.70
C ASN A 110 -16.22 3.37 -10.63
N VAL A 111 -15.71 2.89 -9.49
CA VAL A 111 -15.25 3.76 -8.40
C VAL A 111 -14.20 4.74 -8.91
N LYS A 112 -14.53 6.02 -8.77
CA LYS A 112 -13.60 7.12 -9.01
C LYS A 112 -13.03 7.51 -7.65
N LEU A 113 -11.79 7.13 -7.39
CA LEU A 113 -11.22 7.27 -6.04
C LEU A 113 -11.20 8.70 -5.48
N LYS A 114 -11.22 9.78 -6.31
CA LYS A 114 -11.37 11.15 -5.78
C LYS A 114 -12.81 11.56 -5.46
N GLU A 115 -13.79 10.86 -6.00
CA GLU A 115 -15.21 11.19 -5.78
C GLU A 115 -15.76 10.41 -4.57
N SER A 116 -15.13 9.27 -4.23
CA SER A 116 -15.42 8.52 -3.01
C SER A 116 -14.52 8.97 -1.87
N PRO A 117 -15.06 9.40 -0.72
CA PRO A 117 -14.23 9.65 0.45
C PRO A 117 -13.53 8.35 0.86
N PRO A 118 -12.25 8.41 1.30
CA PRO A 118 -11.59 7.23 1.82
C PRO A 118 -12.30 6.75 3.08
N LEU A 119 -12.46 5.43 3.22
CA LEU A 119 -12.90 4.80 4.47
C LEU A 119 -11.93 5.13 5.61
N TYR A 120 -10.64 5.19 5.28
CA TYR A 120 -9.59 5.60 6.18
C TYR A 120 -8.56 6.48 5.46
N SER A 121 -8.12 7.53 6.14
CA SER A 121 -6.98 8.34 5.74
C SER A 121 -6.14 8.66 6.96
N ASP A 122 -4.81 8.53 6.85
CA ASP A 122 -3.91 9.12 7.84
C ASP A 122 -4.15 10.65 7.88
N ALA A 123 -4.58 11.16 9.04
CA ALA A 123 -4.88 12.60 9.23
C ALA A 123 -3.62 13.45 9.12
N GLU A 124 -2.48 12.90 9.55
CA GLU A 124 -1.17 13.54 9.50
C GLU A 124 -0.18 12.61 8.80
N PHE A 125 0.57 13.16 7.85
CA PHE A 125 1.70 12.46 7.24
C PHE A 125 2.90 12.63 8.15
N ILE A 126 3.43 11.51 8.64
CA ILE A 126 4.51 11.51 9.61
C ILE A 126 5.83 11.09 8.97
N ARG A 127 6.91 11.74 9.37
CA ARG A 127 8.28 11.31 9.04
C ARG A 127 8.68 10.20 9.98
N ALA A 128 8.42 8.96 9.57
CA ALA A 128 8.73 7.78 10.35
C ALA A 128 9.23 6.66 9.45
N ARG A 129 10.17 5.85 9.95
CA ARG A 129 10.66 4.67 9.25
C ARG A 129 9.53 3.67 8.97
N SER A 130 8.62 3.50 9.94
CA SER A 130 7.48 2.61 9.83
C SER A 130 6.22 3.24 10.39
N ILE A 131 5.09 2.97 9.75
CA ILE A 131 3.76 3.34 10.23
C ILE A 131 2.85 2.11 10.14
N SER A 132 1.98 1.93 11.14
CA SER A 132 1.00 0.83 11.18
C SER A 132 -0.42 1.37 11.34
N LYS A 133 -1.42 0.64 10.84
CA LYS A 133 -2.83 0.96 11.06
C LYS A 133 -3.65 -0.31 11.02
N ILE A 134 -4.61 -0.41 11.93
CA ILE A 134 -5.64 -1.44 11.91
C ILE A 134 -6.92 -0.82 11.33
N VAL A 135 -7.51 -1.48 10.34
CA VAL A 135 -8.81 -1.11 9.75
C VAL A 135 -9.74 -2.31 9.79
N GLN A 136 -11.03 -2.06 10.04
CA GLN A 136 -12.07 -3.09 9.92
C GLN A 136 -12.51 -3.19 8.48
N ILE A 137 -12.53 -4.41 7.95
CA ILE A 137 -13.01 -4.72 6.60
C ILE A 137 -14.04 -5.84 6.65
N HIS A 138 -14.94 -5.88 5.67
CA HIS A 138 -16.13 -6.71 5.66
C HIS A 138 -16.20 -7.54 4.38
N LYS A 139 -16.75 -8.76 4.47
CA LYS A 139 -16.91 -9.64 3.31
C LYS A 139 -17.89 -9.05 2.31
N GLY A 140 -17.69 -9.37 1.03
CA GLY A 140 -18.53 -8.87 -0.07
C GLY A 140 -18.12 -7.48 -0.55
N HIS A 141 -17.14 -6.87 0.09
CA HIS A 141 -16.58 -5.59 -0.30
C HIS A 141 -15.17 -5.74 -0.87
N GLU A 142 -14.84 -4.84 -1.79
CA GLU A 142 -13.50 -4.69 -2.33
C GLU A 142 -12.87 -3.43 -1.76
N TYR A 143 -11.61 -3.53 -1.35
CA TYR A 143 -10.87 -2.42 -0.76
C TYR A 143 -9.63 -2.09 -1.57
N TYR A 144 -9.29 -0.79 -1.66
CA TYR A 144 -8.00 -0.35 -2.17
C TYR A 144 -7.19 0.33 -1.09
N VAL A 145 -5.99 -0.17 -0.86
CA VAL A 145 -4.99 0.47 -0.01
C VAL A 145 -4.00 1.21 -0.90
N VAL A 146 -3.90 2.52 -0.73
CA VAL A 146 -2.98 3.38 -1.48
C VAL A 146 -1.90 3.87 -0.53
N LEU A 147 -0.65 3.54 -0.85
CA LEU A 147 0.51 4.00 -0.09
C LEU A 147 1.13 5.21 -0.77
N THR A 148 1.44 6.26 -0.01
CA THR A 148 1.97 7.46 -0.63
C THR A 148 2.86 8.30 0.29
N CYS A 149 3.71 9.11 -0.31
CA CYS A 149 4.41 10.21 0.34
C CYS A 149 3.53 11.47 0.33
N PHE A 150 3.86 12.44 1.17
CA PHE A 150 3.10 13.70 1.22
C PHE A 150 3.20 14.48 -0.10
N GLU A 151 4.41 14.65 -0.63
CA GLU A 151 4.66 15.33 -1.91
C GLU A 151 4.80 14.34 -3.08
N PRO A 152 4.33 14.70 -4.29
CA PRO A 152 4.62 13.96 -5.51
C PRO A 152 6.12 13.91 -5.81
N ASN A 153 6.54 12.97 -6.66
CA ASN A 153 7.96 12.79 -7.06
C ASN A 153 8.91 12.41 -5.91
N SER A 154 8.36 11.99 -4.76
CA SER A 154 9.15 11.48 -3.64
C SER A 154 9.57 10.04 -3.92
N GLU A 155 10.85 9.82 -4.17
CA GLU A 155 11.40 8.50 -4.47
C GLU A 155 11.95 7.84 -3.20
N ALA A 156 11.52 6.60 -2.94
CA ALA A 156 12.05 5.75 -1.86
C ALA A 156 11.60 4.31 -2.08
N ALA A 157 12.40 3.35 -1.61
CA ALA A 157 11.96 1.96 -1.52
C ALA A 157 11.12 1.76 -0.25
N TYR A 158 10.28 0.73 -0.24
CA TYR A 158 9.47 0.38 0.93
C TYR A 158 9.13 -1.10 0.95
N ASP A 159 8.88 -1.59 2.16
CA ASP A 159 8.26 -2.86 2.45
C ASP A 159 6.87 -2.63 3.01
N LEU A 160 5.92 -3.46 2.58
CA LEU A 160 4.53 -3.42 3.00
C LEU A 160 4.14 -4.80 3.50
N THR A 161 3.55 -4.85 4.70
CA THR A 161 3.00 -6.08 5.26
C THR A 161 1.54 -5.88 5.60
N PHE A 162 0.70 -6.80 5.14
CA PHE A 162 -0.67 -6.95 5.57
C PHE A 162 -0.76 -8.12 6.54
N LEU A 163 -1.45 -7.95 7.66
CA LEU A 163 -1.76 -9.01 8.62
C LEU A 163 -3.27 -9.07 8.85
N SER A 164 -3.80 -10.28 8.85
CA SER A 164 -5.20 -10.56 9.16
C SER A 164 -5.32 -11.96 9.76
N ASP A 165 -6.30 -12.11 10.64
CA ASP A 165 -6.69 -13.39 11.27
C ASP A 165 -7.42 -14.34 10.30
N ILE A 166 -7.72 -13.88 9.08
CA ILE A 166 -8.35 -14.68 8.01
C ILE A 166 -7.57 -14.58 6.71
N LEU A 167 -7.80 -15.51 5.77
CA LEU A 167 -7.19 -15.45 4.44
C LEU A 167 -7.71 -14.26 3.62
N LEU A 168 -6.76 -13.56 3.00
CA LEU A 168 -7.00 -12.41 2.14
C LEU A 168 -6.40 -12.66 0.76
N SER A 169 -7.08 -12.14 -0.27
CA SER A 169 -6.53 -12.00 -1.61
C SER A 169 -6.03 -10.57 -1.76
N ILE A 170 -4.72 -10.38 -1.92
CA ILE A 170 -4.12 -9.05 -2.08
C ILE A 170 -3.37 -9.01 -3.41
N THR A 171 -3.77 -8.08 -4.27
CA THR A 171 -3.16 -7.89 -5.59
C THR A 171 -2.61 -6.47 -5.70
N LYS A 172 -1.31 -6.36 -6.01
CA LYS A 172 -0.68 -5.08 -6.29
C LYS A 172 -1.15 -4.53 -7.62
N THR A 173 -1.49 -3.25 -7.68
CA THR A 173 -1.78 -2.51 -8.90
C THR A 173 -0.70 -1.44 -9.11
N GLU A 174 -0.09 -1.42 -10.30
CA GLU A 174 1.02 -0.49 -10.60
C GLU A 174 0.58 0.97 -10.60
N SER A 175 -0.70 1.19 -10.90
CA SER A 175 -1.37 2.48 -10.85
C SER A 175 -2.83 2.26 -10.50
N ILE A 176 -3.41 3.19 -9.73
CA ILE A 176 -4.85 3.23 -9.50
C ILE A 176 -5.58 4.00 -10.62
N ASP A 177 -4.88 4.32 -11.72
CA ASP A 177 -5.45 4.94 -12.93
C ASP A 177 -6.52 4.10 -13.61
N ILE A 178 -6.52 2.77 -13.42
CA ILE A 178 -7.61 1.89 -13.87
C ILE A 178 -8.97 2.27 -13.25
N LEU A 179 -8.96 3.12 -12.22
CA LEU A 179 -10.12 3.70 -11.53
C LEU A 179 -10.35 5.18 -11.91
N LYS A 180 -9.66 5.72 -12.92
CA LYS A 180 -9.97 7.05 -13.46
C LYS A 180 -11.34 7.02 -14.16
N PRO A 181 -12.14 8.09 -14.05
CA PRO A 181 -13.25 8.30 -14.96
C PRO A 181 -12.74 8.18 -16.38
N ARG A 182 -13.31 7.27 -17.18
CA ARG A 182 -13.12 7.35 -18.63
C ARG A 182 -13.67 8.71 -19.03
N VAL A 183 -12.81 9.63 -19.49
CA VAL A 183 -13.28 10.86 -20.13
C VAL A 183 -14.03 10.39 -21.36
N VAL A 184 -15.34 10.29 -21.27
CA VAL A 184 -16.19 10.11 -22.44
C VAL A 184 -16.09 11.43 -23.17
N THR A 185 -15.16 11.52 -24.11
CA THR A 185 -15.15 12.63 -25.05
C THR A 185 -16.52 12.59 -25.72
N PRO A 186 -17.36 13.64 -25.58
CA PRO A 186 -18.64 13.65 -26.27
C PRO A 186 -18.35 13.40 -27.75
N PRO A 187 -19.15 12.56 -28.44
CA PRO A 187 -18.96 12.37 -29.87
C PRO A 187 -18.90 13.75 -30.51
N LYS A 188 -17.82 14.04 -31.23
CA LYS A 188 -17.75 15.26 -32.05
C LYS A 188 -18.92 15.17 -33.01
N ASN A 189 -20.03 15.84 -32.68
CA ASN A 189 -21.10 16.09 -33.62
C ASN A 189 -20.48 16.89 -34.75
N LYS A 190 -20.16 16.19 -35.84
CA LYS A 190 -19.89 16.82 -37.13
C LYS A 190 -21.22 17.38 -37.58
N THR A 191 -21.57 18.57 -37.09
CA THR A 191 -22.61 19.38 -37.70
C THR A 191 -22.10 19.71 -39.11
N GLN A 192 -22.49 18.89 -40.09
CA GLN A 192 -22.31 19.27 -41.49
C GLN A 192 -23.12 20.54 -41.70
N PRO A 193 -22.54 21.64 -42.21
CA PRO A 193 -23.33 22.79 -42.59
C PRO A 193 -24.26 22.37 -43.73
N LEU A 194 -25.57 22.41 -43.46
CA LEU A 194 -26.61 22.22 -44.46
C LEU A 194 -26.59 23.45 -45.37
N PHE A 195 -25.87 23.38 -46.48
CA PHE A 195 -26.00 24.39 -47.53
C PHE A 195 -27.34 24.18 -48.24
N LEU A 196 -28.35 24.95 -47.84
CA LEU A 196 -29.59 25.13 -48.60
C LEU A 196 -29.24 25.84 -49.91
N LYS A 197 -29.21 25.09 -51.02
CA LYS A 197 -29.31 25.66 -52.37
C LYS A 197 -30.75 26.09 -52.58
N VAL A 198 -30.99 27.40 -52.53
CA VAL A 198 -32.23 28.01 -53.05
C VAL A 198 -32.14 28.03 -54.57
N LYS A 199 -33.19 27.54 -55.25
CA LYS A 199 -33.44 27.73 -56.68
C LYS A 199 -34.47 28.82 -56.85
#